data_AF-A0A926S7Y7-F1
#
_entry.id   AF-A0A926S7Y7-F1
#
_cell.length_a   1.000
_cell.length_b   1.000
_cell.length_c   1.000
_cell.angle_alpha   90.00
_cell.angle_beta   90.00
_cell.angle_gamma   90.00
#
_symmetry.space_group_name_H-M   'P 1'
#
loop_
_entity.id
_entity.type
_entity.pdbx_description
1 polymer ?
#
loop_
_entity_poly.entity_id
_entity_poly.type
_entity_poly.pdbx_seq_one_letter_code
_entity_poly.pdbx_strand_id
1 'polypeptide(L)' 'MKPILPHKRNITPEQAVKVLARNGIVADEKEAKIILDFLYILAKLTVNQYFNDA' A
#
# COMPACT_ATOMS: atom_id res chain seq x y z
N MET A 1 14.12 2.44 -15.52
CA MET A 1 13.41 2.94 -14.32
C MET A 1 13.96 2.22 -13.10
N LYS A 2 14.52 2.94 -12.12
CA LYS A 2 14.89 2.34 -10.82
C LYS A 2 13.59 2.02 -10.07
N PRO A 3 13.41 0.81 -9.51
CA PRO A 3 12.25 0.54 -8.68
C PRO A 3 12.32 1.48 -7.47
N ILE A 4 11.30 2.33 -7.33
CA ILE A 4 11.09 3.10 -6.11
C ILE A 4 10.64 2.08 -5.08
N LEU A 5 11.59 1.41 -4.42
CA LEU A 5 11.28 0.58 -3.26
C LEU A 5 10.85 1.55 -2.16
N PRO A 6 9.58 1.57 -1.75
CA PRO A 6 9.17 2.44 -0.67
C PRO A 6 9.97 2.03 0.56
N HIS A 7 10.55 3.03 1.22
CA HIS A 7 11.10 2.95 2.56
C HIS A 7 10.22 2.01 3.41
N LYS A 8 10.85 0.98 4.00
CA LYS A 8 10.30 -0.04 4.91
C LYS A 8 8.76 -0.02 5.02
N ARG A 9 8.08 -0.87 4.25
CA ARG A 9 6.62 -1.04 4.36
C ARG A 9 6.27 -1.48 5.77
N ASN A 10 5.32 -0.78 6.39
CA ASN A 10 4.77 -1.14 7.69
C ASN A 10 3.82 -2.35 7.62
N ILE A 11 3.22 -2.60 6.44
CA ILE A 11 2.27 -3.68 6.19
C ILE A 11 2.80 -4.57 5.06
N THR A 12 2.74 -5.88 5.24
CA THR A 12 3.08 -6.89 4.22
C THR A 12 1.84 -7.34 3.43
N PRO A 13 1.99 -7.95 2.23
CA PRO A 13 0.86 -8.50 1.48
C PRO A 13 0.03 -9.51 2.29
N GLU A 14 0.65 -10.37 3.09
CA GLU A 14 -0.05 -11.37 3.92
C GLU A 14 -0.85 -10.71 5.04
N GLN A 15 -0.34 -9.60 5.59
CA GLN A 15 -1.11 -8.78 6.54
C GLN A 15 -2.28 -8.10 5.83
N ALA A 16 -2.10 -7.62 4.59
CA ALA A 16 -3.16 -7.03 3.79
C ALA A 16 -4.28 -8.04 3.49
N VAL A 17 -3.95 -9.29 3.13
CA VAL A 17 -4.95 -10.38 2.97
C VAL A 17 -5.82 -10.51 4.23
N LYS A 18 -5.20 -10.55 5.42
CA LYS A 18 -5.93 -10.67 6.69
C LYS A 18 -6.85 -9.47 6.95
N VAL A 19 -6.41 -8.26 6.63
CA VAL A 19 -7.21 -7.04 6.80
C VAL A 19 -8.37 -7.02 5.81
N LEU A 20 -8.13 -7.35 4.54
CA LEU A 20 -9.16 -7.40 3.50
C LEU A 20 -10.24 -8.44 3.86
N ALA A 21 -9.84 -9.64 4.28
CA ALA A 21 -10.75 -10.70 4.67
C ALA A 21 -11.65 -10.30 5.86
N ARG A 22 -11.11 -9.59 6.86
CA ARG A 22 -11.89 -9.06 7.99
C ARG A 22 -12.98 -8.06 7.56
N ASN A 23 -12.84 -7.47 6.37
CA ASN A 23 -13.80 -6.53 5.78
C ASN A 23 -14.64 -7.17 4.67
N GLY A 24 -14.66 -8.50 4.56
CA GLY A 24 -15.45 -9.23 3.55
C GLY A 24 -14.87 -9.19 2.14
N ILE A 25 -13.63 -8.74 1.97
CA ILE A 25 -12.94 -8.72 0.68
C ILE A 25 -12.03 -9.95 0.59
N VAL A 26 -12.36 -10.87 -0.31
CA VAL A 26 -11.52 -12.04 -0.60
C VAL A 26 -10.50 -11.64 -1.67
N ALA A 27 -9.23 -11.69 -1.30
CA ALA A 27 -8.12 -11.41 -2.21
C ALA A 27 -6.97 -12.38 -1.89
N ASP A 28 -6.30 -12.88 -2.92
CA ASP A 28 -5.06 -13.63 -2.76
C ASP A 28 -3.87 -12.70 -2.47
N GLU A 29 -2.69 -13.27 -2.22
CA GLU A 29 -1.50 -12.49 -1.90
C GLU A 29 -1.05 -11.56 -3.05
N LYS A 30 -1.24 -11.96 -4.31
CA LYS A 30 -0.88 -11.16 -5.48
C LYS A 30 -1.84 -9.97 -5.62
N GLU A 31 -3.13 -10.20 -5.47
CA GLU A 31 -4.16 -9.17 -5.47
C GLU A 31 -3.96 -8.19 -4.31
N ALA A 32 -3.74 -8.71 -3.09
CA ALA A 32 -3.46 -7.91 -1.92
C ALA A 32 -2.19 -7.06 -2.09
N LYS A 33 -1.15 -7.60 -2.76
CA LYS A 33 0.05 -6.84 -3.09
C LYS A 33 -0.26 -5.68 -4.04
N ILE A 34 -1.06 -5.90 -5.09
CA ILE A 34 -1.43 -4.83 -6.05
C ILE A 34 -2.22 -3.74 -5.33
N ILE A 35 -3.21 -4.12 -4.52
CA ILE A 35 -4.01 -3.19 -3.72
C ILE A 35 -3.09 -2.39 -2.78
N LEU A 36 -2.21 -3.07 -2.05
CA LEU A 36 -1.31 -2.44 -1.10
C LEU A 36 -0.32 -1.49 -1.78
N ASP A 37 0.22 -1.86 -2.96
CA ASP A 37 1.10 -1.01 -3.76
C ASP A 37 0.39 0.28 -4.16
N PHE A 38 -0.86 0.19 -4.62
CA PHE A 38 -1.68 1.34 -4.96
C PHE A 38 -1.95 2.26 -3.75
N LEU A 39 -2.31 1.67 -2.60
CA LEU A 39 -2.55 2.44 -1.37
C LEU A 39 -1.30 3.17 -0.88
N TYR A 40 -0.11 2.56 -0.96
CA TYR A 40 1.15 3.23 -0.63
C TYR A 40 1.46 4.41 -1.54
N ILE A 41 1.15 4.30 -2.84
CA ILE A 41 1.31 5.40 -3.79
C ILE A 41 0.38 6.57 -3.39
N LEU A 42 -0.90 6.29 -3.15
CA LEU A 42 -1.86 7.31 -2.71
C LEU A 42 -1.42 7.98 -1.41
N ALA A 43 -1.05 7.20 -0.39
CA ALA A 43 -0.60 7.74 0.88
C ALA A 43 0.60 8.69 0.72
N LYS A 44 1.58 8.31 -0.12
CA LYS A 44 2.73 9.16 -0.41
C LYS A 44 2.34 10.45 -1.12
N LEU A 45 1.45 10.37 -2.12
CA LEU A 45 0.96 11.55 -2.85
C LEU A 45 0.24 12.51 -1.90
N THR A 46 -0.65 11.99 -1.06
CA THR A 46 -1.38 12.79 -0.06
C THR A 46 -0.42 13.45 0.91
N VAL A 47 0.51 12.72 1.52
CA VAL A 47 1.50 13.31 2.45
C VAL A 47 2.34 14.39 1.75
N ASN A 48 2.79 14.14 0.52
CA ASN A 48 3.58 15.13 -0.22
C ASN A 48 2.79 16.43 -0.45
N GLN A 49 1.51 16.34 -0.81
CA GLN A 49 0.68 17.52 -1.03
C GLN A 49 0.49 18.37 0.24
N TYR A 50 0.44 17.75 1.43
CA TYR A 50 0.23 18.50 2.68
C TYR A 50 1.52 18.98 3.36
N PHE A 51 2.66 18.32 3.10
CA PHE A 51 3.89 18.53 3.88
C PHE A 51 5.13 18.89 3.05
N ASN A 52 5.11 18.72 1.73
CA ASN A 52 6.27 18.97 0.86
C ASN A 52 6.07 20.13 -0.14
N ASP A 53 4.95 20.86 -0.05
CA ASP A 53 4.70 22.11 -0.80
C ASP A 53 5.10 23.37 0.00
N ALA A 54 6.05 23.27 0.94
CA ALA A 54 6.65 24.39 1.68
C ALA A 54 8.13 24.59 1.30
#